data_AF-A0A924LIW6-F1
#
_entry.id   AF-A0A924LIW6-F1
#
_cell.length_a   1.000
_cell.length_b   1.000
_cell.length_c   1.000
_cell.angle_alpha   90.00
_cell.angle_beta   90.00
_cell.angle_gamma   90.00
#
_symmetry.space_group_name_H-M   'P 1'
#
loop_
_entity.id
_entity.type
_entity.pdbx_description
1 polymer ?
#
loop_
_entity_poly.entity_id
_entity_poly.type
_entity_poly.pdbx_seq_one_letter_code
_entity_poly.pdbx_strand_id
1 'polypeptide(L)'
;MEFATRDRLLFLHVPKTAGMSMRTYLMNQYPPEEWFPPTNWAGAMKFPRPLREFRLYSGHYRANFLGKVPAGTRSLVVLRDPVPRLLSALRHLRRDPDFHPDYVLAHGKTLSEIVRTPEIMANQYNIQTGWLAATIDTDIVDDFLRDYPDADAADVEDPSTDEALFQRACQALERVDFIGFTEDLRPLLAQLSDEMDFHPVVSFPYLNEGRNDVDAVDRLAKADFVRIRRATALDQKLYDFAKNLVEQRRVLATIKRLHGNGRYKLPQDNFEISLHAPIPGSGWYEAETEGDGYYRWTGPGQHFTLDLPLEPHAYEVLLEFDRPRAIAEANFTVTANGVSLTVEQTQVADFSFEARFIIPQNLIADGGGLMRLVLDAGPTARPTDQGGTDDRVLGVVVFRIGFMRVEVAPKLAAIAALELREQECSPTDQEAEAPAEVVIIGDGVVQGPVEGLFHDSWVGPHLRLTILPHRPVRRVVVRGWFHDDNPRIGALRMRIGGRESVRVISPGIFALAVELPDMTQEPVTLDLEASHWNMWEGPEGRKLVFILKRIVLE
;
A
#
# COMPACT_ATOMS: atom_id res chain seq x y z
N MET A 1 -19.34 26.93 29.91
CA MET A 1 -18.66 27.44 28.70
C MET A 1 -19.49 27.00 27.52
N GLU A 2 -19.85 27.93 26.63
CA GLU A 2 -20.25 27.55 25.28
C GLU A 2 -18.97 27.29 24.49
N PHE A 3 -18.90 26.17 23.77
CA PHE A 3 -17.80 25.87 22.86
C PHE A 3 -18.21 26.28 21.45
N ALA A 4 -17.27 26.81 20.68
CA ALA A 4 -17.47 26.96 19.24
C ALA A 4 -17.68 25.57 18.60
N THR A 5 -18.45 25.53 17.50
CA THR A 5 -18.68 24.27 16.77
C THR A 5 -17.37 23.73 16.20
N ARG A 6 -16.94 22.55 16.67
CA ARG A 6 -15.72 21.87 16.21
C ARG A 6 -15.88 21.27 14.82
N ASP A 7 -14.78 21.00 14.13
CA ASP A 7 -14.81 20.26 12.86
C ASP A 7 -15.30 18.81 13.03
N ARG A 8 -15.64 18.16 11.91
CA ARG A 8 -16.08 16.75 11.92
C ARG A 8 -14.89 15.81 11.94
N LEU A 9 -14.97 14.72 12.70
CA LEU A 9 -13.96 13.68 12.81
C LEU A 9 -14.55 12.27 12.70
N LEU A 10 -14.00 11.47 11.79
CA LEU A 10 -14.21 10.02 11.72
C LEU A 10 -13.01 9.29 12.35
N PHE A 11 -13.23 8.57 13.44
CA PHE A 11 -12.28 7.61 14.00
C PHE A 11 -12.57 6.20 13.48
N LEU A 12 -11.73 5.75 12.53
CA LEU A 12 -11.63 4.37 12.07
C LEU A 12 -10.98 3.52 13.18
N HIS A 13 -11.79 2.94 14.06
CA HIS A 13 -11.28 2.14 15.16
C HIS A 13 -10.95 0.72 14.68
N VAL A 14 -9.66 0.44 14.52
CA VAL A 14 -9.16 -0.93 14.27
C VAL A 14 -9.16 -1.73 15.58
N PRO A 15 -9.67 -2.97 15.62
CA PRO A 15 -9.75 -3.73 16.86
C PRO A 15 -8.41 -3.94 17.58
N LYS A 16 -8.40 -3.63 18.88
CA LYS A 16 -7.30 -3.80 19.86
C LYS A 16 -6.13 -2.79 19.76
N THR A 17 -6.33 -1.65 19.11
CA THR A 17 -5.36 -0.53 19.00
C THR A 17 -5.67 0.62 20.00
N ALA A 18 -5.92 0.27 21.27
CA ALA A 18 -6.31 1.21 22.35
C ALA A 18 -7.57 2.08 22.09
N GLY A 19 -8.40 1.74 21.11
CA GLY A 19 -9.52 2.59 20.70
C GLY A 19 -10.65 2.78 21.73
N MET A 20 -10.74 1.99 22.81
CA MET A 20 -11.64 2.33 23.94
C MET A 20 -11.18 3.60 24.67
N SER A 21 -9.87 3.72 24.95
CA SER A 21 -9.27 4.93 25.52
C SER A 21 -9.44 6.11 24.56
N MET A 22 -9.17 5.89 23.27
CA MET A 22 -9.29 6.94 22.25
C MET A 22 -10.73 7.40 22.06
N ARG A 23 -11.71 6.48 21.97
CA ARG A 23 -13.14 6.82 21.90
C ARG A 23 -13.59 7.57 23.14
N THR A 24 -13.13 7.18 24.33
CA THR A 24 -13.42 7.91 25.59
C THR A 24 -12.85 9.33 25.55
N TYR A 25 -11.60 9.50 25.10
CA TYR A 25 -11.00 10.82 24.92
C TYR A 25 -11.78 11.68 23.92
N LEU A 26 -12.04 11.16 22.73
CA LEU A 26 -12.76 11.86 21.66
C LEU A 26 -14.19 12.23 22.08
N MET A 27 -14.91 11.33 22.76
CA MET A 27 -16.25 11.64 23.29
C MET A 27 -16.24 12.82 24.26
N ASN A 28 -15.17 13.03 25.04
CA ASN A 28 -15.04 14.22 25.88
C ASN A 28 -14.70 15.51 25.09
N GLN A 29 -14.42 15.42 23.78
CA GLN A 29 -14.23 16.58 22.90
C GLN A 29 -15.52 17.02 22.17
N TYR A 30 -16.63 16.29 22.26
CA TYR A 30 -17.87 16.62 21.56
C TYR A 30 -19.08 16.50 22.51
N PRO A 31 -20.12 17.36 22.39
CA PRO A 31 -21.40 17.15 23.04
C PRO A 31 -22.02 15.79 22.64
N PRO A 32 -22.68 15.05 23.55
CA PRO A 32 -23.29 13.75 23.25
C PRO A 32 -24.26 13.73 22.06
N GLU A 33 -24.95 14.84 21.82
CA GLU A 33 -25.86 15.05 20.70
C GLU A 33 -25.17 15.14 19.33
N GLU A 34 -23.87 15.44 19.28
CA GLU A 34 -23.04 15.47 18.06
C GLU A 34 -22.36 14.13 17.76
N TRP A 35 -22.46 13.14 18.65
CA TRP A 35 -21.92 11.79 18.43
C TRP A 35 -22.85 10.98 17.53
N PHE A 36 -22.32 10.38 16.47
CA PHE A 36 -23.03 9.35 15.71
C PHE A 36 -23.11 8.07 16.55
N PRO A 37 -24.31 7.59 16.96
CA PRO A 37 -24.40 6.49 17.92
C PRO A 37 -23.95 5.11 17.41
N PRO A 38 -24.19 4.72 16.14
CA PRO A 38 -23.71 3.45 15.61
C PRO A 38 -22.19 3.30 15.65
N THR A 39 -21.73 2.06 15.81
CA THR A 39 -20.30 1.71 15.94
C THR A 39 -19.83 0.68 14.90
N ASN A 40 -20.66 0.35 13.92
CA ASN A 40 -20.36 -0.54 12.78
C ASN A 40 -21.26 -0.19 11.58
N TRP A 41 -20.99 -0.79 10.41
CA TRP A 41 -21.71 -0.46 9.17
C TRP A 41 -23.19 -0.82 9.21
N ALA A 42 -23.52 -2.05 9.63
CA ALA A 42 -24.91 -2.52 9.70
C ALA A 42 -25.77 -1.65 10.64
N GLY A 43 -25.21 -1.15 11.75
CA GLY A 43 -25.87 -0.19 12.62
C GLY A 43 -26.02 1.19 12.01
N ALA A 44 -25.05 1.65 11.19
CA ALA A 44 -25.12 2.92 10.50
C ALA A 44 -26.23 2.94 9.44
N MET A 45 -26.37 1.86 8.66
CA MET A 45 -27.41 1.72 7.63
C MET A 45 -28.83 1.68 8.19
N LYS A 46 -29.01 1.12 9.40
CA LYS A 46 -30.30 1.05 10.09
C LYS A 46 -30.64 2.33 10.86
N PHE A 47 -29.77 3.35 10.87
CA PHE A 47 -29.94 4.54 11.69
C PHE A 47 -30.75 5.64 10.99
N PRO A 48 -31.84 6.15 11.59
CA PRO A 48 -32.84 6.97 10.86
C PRO A 48 -32.46 8.43 10.65
N ARG A 49 -31.34 8.92 11.21
CA ARG A 49 -30.90 10.33 11.07
C ARG A 49 -29.71 10.43 10.11
N PRO A 50 -29.67 11.42 9.19
CA PRO A 50 -28.63 11.54 8.20
C PRO A 50 -27.27 11.90 8.83
N LEU A 51 -26.19 11.29 8.32
CA LEU A 51 -24.83 11.45 8.84
C LEU A 51 -24.41 12.92 9.06
N ARG A 52 -24.84 13.84 8.19
CA ARG A 52 -24.49 15.28 8.24
C ARG A 52 -24.87 16.02 9.53
N GLU A 53 -25.79 15.47 10.32
CA GLU A 53 -26.21 16.02 11.62
C GLU A 53 -25.19 15.77 12.74
N PHE A 54 -24.23 14.89 12.51
CA PHE A 54 -23.21 14.49 13.49
C PHE A 54 -21.85 15.12 13.18
N ARG A 55 -20.98 15.13 14.19
CA ARG A 55 -19.59 15.58 14.08
C ARG A 55 -18.57 14.53 14.48
N LEU A 56 -18.87 13.68 15.45
CA LEU A 56 -18.00 12.57 15.83
C LEU A 56 -18.57 11.24 15.34
N TYR A 57 -17.87 10.58 14.43
CA TYR A 57 -18.14 9.21 14.01
C TYR A 57 -17.06 8.31 14.60
N SER A 58 -17.42 7.27 15.36
CA SER A 58 -16.42 6.40 15.99
C SER A 58 -16.93 4.96 16.15
N GLY A 59 -16.28 4.05 15.44
CA GLY A 59 -16.68 2.65 15.38
C GLY A 59 -15.70 1.80 14.59
N HIS A 60 -15.98 0.49 14.57
CA HIS A 60 -15.32 -0.48 13.72
C HIS A 60 -15.80 -0.29 12.26
N TYR A 61 -15.39 0.83 11.67
CA TYR A 61 -15.66 1.17 10.26
C TYR A 61 -14.43 0.82 9.42
N ARG A 62 -14.64 0.15 8.29
CA ARG A 62 -13.63 -0.10 7.24
C ARG A 62 -13.34 1.18 6.45
N ALA A 63 -12.20 1.24 5.74
CA ALA A 63 -11.74 2.47 5.08
C ALA A 63 -12.74 3.08 4.08
N ASN A 64 -13.51 2.26 3.35
CA ASN A 64 -14.56 2.72 2.45
C ASN A 64 -15.64 3.60 3.13
N PHE A 65 -15.80 3.56 4.46
CA PHE A 65 -16.69 4.48 5.18
C PHE A 65 -16.26 5.96 5.09
N LEU A 66 -15.00 6.24 4.74
CA LEU A 66 -14.53 7.58 4.38
C LEU A 66 -15.37 8.21 3.25
N GLY A 67 -15.94 7.39 2.35
CA GLY A 67 -16.81 7.85 1.27
C GLY A 67 -18.26 8.19 1.68
N LYS A 68 -18.74 7.69 2.82
CA LYS A 68 -20.13 7.94 3.30
C LYS A 68 -20.23 9.16 4.23
N VAL A 69 -19.16 9.52 4.94
CA VAL A 69 -19.18 10.71 5.84
C VAL A 69 -19.20 12.03 5.05
N PRO A 70 -19.73 13.13 5.62
CA PRO A 70 -19.83 14.41 4.92
C PRO A 70 -18.47 14.95 4.47
N ALA A 71 -18.42 15.61 3.32
CA ALA A 71 -17.23 16.32 2.85
C ALA A 71 -16.69 17.30 3.90
N GLY A 72 -15.36 17.38 4.01
CA GLY A 72 -14.67 18.13 5.07
C GLY A 72 -14.60 17.42 6.44
N THR A 73 -15.06 16.17 6.55
CA THR A 73 -14.80 15.34 7.73
C THR A 73 -13.33 14.90 7.73
N ARG A 74 -12.57 15.33 8.74
CA ARG A 74 -11.22 14.84 9.00
C ARG A 74 -11.29 13.40 9.50
N SER A 75 -10.20 12.66 9.35
CA SER A 75 -10.16 11.21 9.57
C SER A 75 -8.98 10.80 10.45
N LEU A 76 -9.20 9.76 11.25
CA LEU A 76 -8.27 9.30 12.28
C LEU A 76 -8.22 7.77 12.29
N VAL A 77 -7.02 7.22 12.36
CA VAL A 77 -6.78 5.81 12.66
C VAL A 77 -5.73 5.69 13.78
N VAL A 78 -5.85 4.65 14.60
CA VAL A 78 -4.79 4.24 15.52
C VAL A 78 -4.39 2.81 15.19
N LEU A 79 -3.11 2.61 14.94
CA LEU A 79 -2.48 1.32 14.67
C LEU A 79 -1.76 0.79 15.90
N ARG A 80 -1.25 -0.43 15.80
CA ARG A 80 -0.45 -1.10 16.83
C ARG A 80 0.56 -2.03 16.20
N ASP A 81 1.66 -2.32 16.89
CA ASP A 81 2.55 -3.40 16.49
C ASP A 81 1.74 -4.70 16.30
N PRO A 82 1.84 -5.38 15.14
CA PRO A 82 0.91 -6.45 14.80
C PRO A 82 0.95 -7.63 15.76
N VAL A 83 2.12 -7.92 16.36
CA VAL A 83 2.29 -9.07 17.25
C VAL A 83 1.57 -8.83 18.59
N PRO A 84 1.83 -7.74 19.35
CA PRO A 84 1.01 -7.35 20.49
C PRO A 84 -0.47 -7.14 20.16
N ARG A 85 -0.84 -6.68 18.96
CA ARG A 85 -2.25 -6.56 18.53
C ARG A 85 -2.94 -7.92 18.49
N LEU A 86 -2.40 -8.87 17.73
CA LEU A 86 -2.94 -10.22 17.62
C LEU A 86 -2.96 -10.92 18.99
N LEU A 87 -1.89 -10.81 19.77
CA LEU A 87 -1.85 -11.40 21.11
C LEU A 87 -2.83 -10.72 22.10
N SER A 88 -3.20 -9.46 21.88
CA SER A 88 -4.28 -8.79 22.63
C SER A 88 -5.66 -9.28 22.20
N ALA A 89 -5.86 -9.56 20.90
CA ALA A 89 -7.08 -10.15 20.38
C ALA A 89 -7.30 -11.57 20.93
N LEU A 90 -6.31 -12.47 20.83
CA LEU A 90 -6.42 -13.85 21.31
C LEU A 90 -6.67 -13.94 22.84
N ARG A 91 -6.02 -13.09 23.65
CA ARG A 91 -6.29 -13.03 25.10
C ARG A 91 -7.72 -12.58 25.41
N HIS A 92 -8.27 -11.70 24.58
CA HIS A 92 -9.62 -11.17 24.73
C HIS A 92 -10.67 -12.20 24.27
N LEU A 93 -10.43 -12.84 23.12
CA LEU A 93 -11.21 -13.97 22.61
C LEU A 93 -11.34 -15.12 23.62
N ARG A 94 -10.29 -15.40 24.40
CA ARG A 94 -10.34 -16.43 25.44
C ARG A 94 -11.19 -16.05 26.67
N ARG A 95 -11.30 -14.75 26.98
CA ARG A 95 -11.87 -14.27 28.26
C ARG A 95 -13.33 -13.83 28.15
N ASP A 96 -13.75 -13.40 26.96
CA ASP A 96 -14.90 -12.52 26.76
C ASP A 96 -15.91 -13.23 25.82
N PRO A 97 -17.03 -13.78 26.34
CA PRO A 97 -17.96 -14.57 25.54
C PRO A 97 -18.69 -13.74 24.49
N ASP A 98 -18.87 -12.45 24.75
CA ASP A 98 -19.60 -11.53 23.88
C ASP A 98 -18.70 -10.88 22.80
N PHE A 99 -17.40 -11.24 22.74
CA PHE A 99 -16.45 -10.63 21.79
C PHE A 99 -16.50 -11.23 20.39
N HIS A 100 -16.64 -12.56 20.26
CA HIS A 100 -16.65 -13.26 18.97
C HIS A 100 -17.17 -14.70 19.12
N PRO A 101 -17.88 -15.28 18.13
CA PRO A 101 -18.33 -16.68 18.18
C PRO A 101 -17.23 -17.71 18.48
N ASP A 102 -16.00 -17.47 17.99
CA ASP A 102 -14.82 -18.32 18.25
C ASP A 102 -14.41 -18.42 19.73
N TYR A 103 -15.06 -17.67 20.65
CA TYR A 103 -14.88 -17.85 22.09
C TYR A 103 -15.01 -19.32 22.49
N VAL A 104 -15.96 -20.07 21.90
CA VAL A 104 -16.16 -21.50 22.19
C VAL A 104 -14.95 -22.36 21.79
N LEU A 105 -14.17 -21.93 20.80
CA LEU A 105 -12.94 -22.58 20.36
C LEU A 105 -11.72 -22.14 21.17
N ALA A 106 -11.77 -20.98 21.83
CA ALA A 106 -10.66 -20.38 22.58
C ALA A 106 -10.75 -20.59 24.10
N HIS A 107 -11.96 -20.73 24.65
CA HIS A 107 -12.18 -20.83 26.09
C HIS A 107 -11.47 -22.06 26.69
N GLY A 108 -10.91 -21.90 27.90
CA GLY A 108 -10.15 -22.94 28.58
C GLY A 108 -8.75 -23.25 27.99
N LYS A 109 -8.44 -22.83 26.75
CA LYS A 109 -7.15 -23.12 26.09
C LYS A 109 -6.02 -22.18 26.52
N THR A 110 -4.79 -22.67 26.42
CA THR A 110 -3.57 -21.86 26.45
C THR A 110 -3.42 -21.04 25.16
N LEU A 111 -2.63 -19.96 25.22
CA LEU A 111 -2.34 -19.13 24.05
C LEU A 111 -1.63 -19.93 22.93
N SER A 112 -0.81 -20.92 23.28
CA SER A 112 -0.11 -21.80 22.36
C SER A 112 -1.06 -22.74 21.60
N GLU A 113 -2.10 -23.25 22.27
CA GLU A 113 -3.15 -24.06 21.62
C GLU A 113 -4.06 -23.22 20.71
N ILE A 114 -4.38 -21.98 21.13
CA ILE A 114 -5.16 -21.03 20.33
C ILE A 114 -4.42 -20.69 19.03
N VAL A 115 -3.13 -20.35 19.10
CA VAL A 115 -2.28 -20.03 17.91
C VAL A 115 -2.10 -21.23 16.96
N ARG A 116 -2.43 -22.45 17.40
CA ARG A 116 -2.41 -23.67 16.58
C ARG A 116 -3.79 -24.11 16.09
N THR A 117 -4.86 -23.39 16.44
CA THR A 117 -6.23 -23.63 15.97
C THR A 117 -6.42 -22.86 14.65
N PRO A 118 -6.47 -23.50 13.47
CA PRO A 118 -6.47 -22.80 12.17
C PRO A 118 -7.64 -21.84 11.99
N GLU A 119 -8.82 -22.21 12.48
CA GLU A 119 -10.07 -21.46 12.37
C GLU A 119 -9.94 -20.09 13.04
N ILE A 120 -9.42 -20.06 14.27
CA ILE A 120 -9.17 -18.82 15.02
C ILE A 120 -8.11 -17.96 14.32
N MET A 121 -7.07 -18.59 13.75
CA MET A 121 -5.96 -17.86 13.12
C MET A 121 -6.32 -17.28 11.75
N ALA A 122 -7.25 -17.90 11.00
CA ALA A 122 -7.83 -17.32 9.79
C ALA A 122 -8.52 -15.98 10.12
N ASN A 123 -9.35 -15.97 11.16
CA ASN A 123 -10.05 -14.78 11.67
C ASN A 123 -9.13 -13.74 12.35
N GLN A 124 -7.80 -13.92 12.33
CA GLN A 124 -6.79 -12.96 12.83
C GLN A 124 -5.76 -12.55 11.77
N TYR A 125 -5.94 -12.99 10.52
CA TYR A 125 -5.01 -12.73 9.42
C TYR A 125 -5.04 -11.25 8.99
N ASN A 126 -3.87 -10.60 9.03
CA ASN A 126 -3.61 -9.23 8.53
C ASN A 126 -4.76 -8.23 8.78
N ILE A 127 -5.27 -8.19 10.02
CA ILE A 127 -6.49 -7.43 10.38
C ILE A 127 -6.35 -5.94 10.14
N GLN A 128 -5.17 -5.32 10.37
CA GLN A 128 -5.01 -3.88 10.14
C GLN A 128 -5.02 -3.57 8.64
N THR A 129 -4.35 -4.40 7.84
CA THR A 129 -4.37 -4.29 6.37
C THR A 129 -5.77 -4.53 5.82
N GLY A 130 -6.46 -5.60 6.21
CA GLY A 130 -7.83 -5.87 5.75
C GLY A 130 -8.83 -4.77 6.14
N TRP A 131 -8.63 -4.11 7.29
CA TRP A 131 -9.47 -2.98 7.71
C TRP A 131 -9.32 -1.74 6.82
N LEU A 132 -8.11 -1.53 6.30
CA LEU A 132 -7.70 -0.34 5.53
C LEU A 132 -7.74 -0.56 4.02
N ALA A 133 -7.57 -1.78 3.54
CA ALA A 133 -7.66 -2.15 2.13
C ALA A 133 -9.09 -2.12 1.58
N ALA A 134 -10.07 -2.20 2.48
CA ALA A 134 -11.50 -2.21 2.18
C ALA A 134 -11.91 -0.96 1.39
N THR A 135 -12.02 -1.15 0.08
CA THR A 135 -12.29 -0.15 -0.96
C THR A 135 -13.52 -0.51 -1.80
N ILE A 136 -14.14 -1.66 -1.51
CA ILE A 136 -15.39 -2.14 -2.11
C ILE A 136 -16.40 -1.00 -2.12
N ASP A 137 -17.03 -0.79 -3.29
CA ASP A 137 -18.03 0.26 -3.46
C ASP A 137 -19.05 0.16 -2.33
N THR A 138 -19.25 1.30 -1.69
CA THR A 138 -20.11 1.42 -0.53
C THR A 138 -21.56 1.06 -0.84
N ASP A 139 -22.00 1.16 -2.11
CA ASP A 139 -23.34 0.76 -2.53
C ASP A 139 -23.44 -0.77 -2.71
N ILE A 140 -22.35 -1.46 -3.09
CA ILE A 140 -22.27 -2.94 -3.07
C ILE A 140 -22.35 -3.46 -1.63
N VAL A 141 -21.65 -2.80 -0.69
CA VAL A 141 -21.74 -3.16 0.73
C VAL A 141 -23.14 -2.91 1.29
N ASP A 142 -23.79 -1.82 0.89
CA ASP A 142 -25.16 -1.50 1.30
C ASP A 142 -26.20 -2.49 0.76
N ASP A 143 -26.03 -2.98 -0.48
CA ASP A 143 -26.91 -4.01 -1.06
C ASP A 143 -26.64 -5.41 -0.47
N PHE A 144 -25.38 -5.80 -0.23
CA PHE A 144 -25.07 -7.04 0.49
C PHE A 144 -25.72 -7.05 1.89
N LEU A 145 -25.61 -5.97 2.65
CA LEU A 145 -26.20 -5.86 4.00
C LEU A 145 -27.73 -5.68 4.00
N ARG A 146 -28.34 -5.41 2.84
CA ARG A 146 -29.79 -5.45 2.65
C ARG A 146 -30.30 -6.89 2.57
N ASP A 147 -29.58 -7.74 1.84
CA ASP A 147 -29.91 -9.15 1.64
C ASP A 147 -29.48 -10.02 2.83
N TYR A 148 -28.40 -9.63 3.52
CA TYR A 148 -27.86 -10.29 4.71
C TYR A 148 -27.85 -9.34 5.93
N PRO A 149 -29.01 -9.05 6.53
CA PRO A 149 -29.15 -8.00 7.56
C PRO A 149 -28.45 -8.32 8.89
N ASP A 150 -28.00 -9.55 9.11
CA ASP A 150 -27.25 -9.98 10.29
C ASP A 150 -25.73 -10.11 10.05
N ALA A 151 -25.26 -9.88 8.82
CA ALA A 151 -23.84 -9.83 8.48
C ALA A 151 -23.21 -8.46 8.81
N ASP A 152 -21.88 -8.38 8.80
CA ASP A 152 -21.12 -7.13 8.84
C ASP A 152 -20.50 -6.85 7.44
N ALA A 153 -20.11 -5.60 7.19
CA ALA A 153 -19.27 -5.26 6.03
C ALA A 153 -17.89 -5.97 6.07
N ALA A 154 -17.59 -6.63 7.20
CA ALA A 154 -16.46 -7.53 7.35
C ALA A 154 -16.55 -8.82 6.52
N ASP A 155 -17.78 -9.31 6.26
CA ASP A 155 -18.08 -10.64 5.72
C ASP A 155 -18.13 -10.68 4.18
N VAL A 156 -18.03 -9.53 3.52
CA VAL A 156 -17.85 -9.45 2.06
C VAL A 156 -16.44 -9.94 1.73
N GLU A 157 -16.35 -11.07 1.00
CA GLU A 157 -15.07 -11.60 0.54
C GLU A 157 -14.39 -10.61 -0.41
N ASP A 158 -13.07 -10.47 -0.27
CA ASP A 158 -12.24 -9.65 -1.17
C ASP A 158 -11.19 -10.59 -1.79
N PRO A 159 -11.39 -11.06 -3.03
CA PRO A 159 -10.51 -12.04 -3.69
C PRO A 159 -9.18 -11.44 -4.16
N SER A 160 -8.86 -10.20 -3.75
CA SER A 160 -7.60 -9.53 -4.05
C SER A 160 -6.38 -10.28 -3.53
N THR A 161 -5.25 -10.08 -4.22
CA THR A 161 -3.95 -10.58 -3.75
C THR A 161 -3.48 -9.82 -2.50
N ASP A 162 -2.61 -10.45 -1.71
CA ASP A 162 -1.87 -9.84 -0.59
C ASP A 162 -1.25 -8.48 -0.95
N GLU A 163 -0.71 -8.36 -2.16
CA GLU A 163 -0.09 -7.13 -2.63
C GLU A 163 -1.14 -6.05 -2.95
N ALA A 164 -2.25 -6.40 -3.62
CA ALA A 164 -3.35 -5.47 -3.87
C ALA A 164 -4.04 -5.02 -2.56
N LEU A 165 -4.16 -5.90 -1.56
CA LEU A 165 -4.60 -5.55 -0.21
C LEU A 165 -3.63 -4.54 0.44
N PHE A 166 -2.32 -4.82 0.39
CA PHE A 166 -1.30 -3.92 0.93
C PHE A 166 -1.32 -2.53 0.27
N GLN A 167 -1.32 -2.45 -1.05
CA GLN A 167 -1.32 -1.18 -1.79
C GLN A 167 -2.56 -0.33 -1.48
N ARG A 168 -3.77 -0.93 -1.47
CA ARG A 168 -5.01 -0.22 -1.12
C ARG A 168 -5.01 0.27 0.33
N ALA A 169 -4.43 -0.49 1.26
CA ALA A 169 -4.28 -0.06 2.64
C ALA A 169 -3.28 1.11 2.80
N CYS A 170 -2.19 1.13 2.02
CA CYS A 170 -1.27 2.27 1.95
C CYS A 170 -1.97 3.53 1.42
N GLN A 171 -2.69 3.42 0.30
CA GLN A 171 -3.49 4.51 -0.27
C GLN A 171 -4.56 5.04 0.70
N ALA A 172 -5.18 4.15 1.50
CA ALA A 172 -6.10 4.57 2.55
C ALA A 172 -5.39 5.39 3.65
N LEU A 173 -4.22 4.96 4.12
CA LEU A 173 -3.43 5.72 5.11
C LEU A 173 -2.96 7.07 4.57
N GLU A 174 -2.56 7.16 3.31
CA GLU A 174 -2.18 8.41 2.65
C GLU A 174 -3.31 9.44 2.63
N ARG A 175 -4.57 8.97 2.58
CA ARG A 175 -5.79 9.79 2.65
C ARG A 175 -6.28 10.06 4.07
N VAL A 176 -5.85 9.29 5.07
CA VAL A 176 -6.20 9.53 6.48
C VAL A 176 -5.41 10.72 7.02
N ASP A 177 -6.08 11.68 7.66
CA ASP A 177 -5.44 12.90 8.18
C ASP A 177 -4.52 12.61 9.36
N PHE A 178 -5.02 11.84 10.34
CA PHE A 178 -4.36 11.59 11.61
C PHE A 178 -4.07 10.10 11.81
N ILE A 179 -2.80 9.75 12.02
CA ILE A 179 -2.36 8.36 12.24
C ILE A 179 -1.64 8.30 13.59
N GLY A 180 -2.15 7.48 14.50
CA GLY A 180 -1.52 7.20 15.80
C GLY A 180 -0.99 5.78 15.94
N PHE A 181 -0.13 5.59 16.93
CA PHE A 181 0.38 4.29 17.32
C PHE A 181 0.06 4.03 18.79
N THR A 182 -0.43 2.83 19.10
CA THR A 182 -0.82 2.42 20.47
C THR A 182 0.36 2.51 21.45
N GLU A 183 1.58 2.30 20.93
CA GLU A 183 2.85 2.35 21.64
C GLU A 183 3.23 3.77 22.09
N ASP A 184 2.80 4.81 21.34
CA ASP A 184 2.98 6.21 21.71
C ASP A 184 1.91 7.10 21.07
N LEU A 185 0.85 7.39 21.84
CA LEU A 185 -0.23 8.28 21.41
C LEU A 185 0.10 9.77 21.59
N ARG A 186 1.20 10.15 22.25
CA ARG A 186 1.48 11.55 22.59
C ARG A 186 1.64 12.46 21.35
N PRO A 187 2.35 12.06 20.28
CA PRO A 187 2.45 12.88 19.06
C PRO A 187 1.08 13.12 18.41
N LEU A 188 0.24 12.08 18.36
CA LEU A 188 -1.12 12.18 17.82
C LEU A 188 -2.00 13.12 18.65
N LEU A 189 -1.96 13.00 19.98
CA LEU A 189 -2.76 13.85 20.87
C LEU A 189 -2.35 15.32 20.79
N ALA A 190 -1.04 15.60 20.62
CA ALA A 190 -0.55 16.94 20.34
C ALA A 190 -1.06 17.45 18.98
N GLN A 191 -0.95 16.65 17.92
CA GLN A 191 -1.44 17.02 16.58
C GLN A 191 -2.96 17.31 16.59
N LEU A 192 -3.76 16.51 17.28
CA LEU A 192 -5.21 16.77 17.44
C LEU A 192 -5.49 18.03 18.27
N SER A 193 -4.65 18.37 19.24
CA SER A 193 -4.76 19.63 20.00
C SER A 193 -4.44 20.84 19.11
N ASP A 194 -3.44 20.72 18.23
CA ASP A 194 -2.97 21.79 17.34
C ASP A 194 -3.85 21.99 16.10
N GLU A 195 -4.45 20.93 15.55
CA GLU A 195 -5.20 20.97 14.27
C GLU A 195 -6.73 20.87 14.41
N MET A 196 -7.27 20.44 15.55
CA MET A 196 -8.73 20.24 15.75
C MET A 196 -9.29 21.04 16.94
N ASP A 197 -8.50 21.92 17.56
CA ASP A 197 -8.85 22.66 18.79
C ASP A 197 -9.38 21.74 19.92
N PHE A 198 -8.80 20.53 20.03
CA PHE A 198 -9.10 19.60 21.12
C PHE A 198 -8.39 20.03 22.39
N HIS A 199 -9.00 19.75 23.54
CA HIS A 199 -8.39 20.09 24.82
C HIS A 199 -7.15 19.20 25.08
N PRO A 200 -5.96 19.79 25.31
CA PRO A 200 -4.73 19.02 25.46
C PRO A 200 -4.77 18.10 26.69
N VAL A 201 -4.23 16.90 26.54
CA VAL A 201 -4.24 15.86 27.56
C VAL A 201 -2.90 15.76 28.26
N VAL A 202 -2.86 16.07 29.56
CA VAL A 202 -1.65 15.92 30.39
C VAL A 202 -1.37 14.45 30.77
N SER A 203 -2.43 13.64 30.89
CA SER A 203 -2.32 12.20 31.17
C SER A 203 -3.44 11.45 30.44
N PHE A 204 -3.05 10.56 29.53
CA PHE A 204 -4.00 9.78 28.74
C PHE A 204 -4.34 8.46 29.46
N PRO A 205 -5.62 8.17 29.77
CA PRO A 205 -5.99 6.98 30.52
C PRO A 205 -5.92 5.74 29.63
N TYR A 206 -4.97 4.84 29.87
CA TYR A 206 -4.91 3.53 29.21
C TYR A 206 -5.96 2.56 29.78
N LEU A 207 -7.22 2.75 29.37
CA LEU A 207 -8.33 1.85 29.70
C LEU A 207 -8.06 0.46 29.11
N ASN A 208 -7.85 -0.53 29.99
CA ASN A 208 -7.45 -1.91 29.67
C ASN A 208 -5.99 -2.09 29.26
N GLU A 209 -5.06 -1.40 29.93
CA GLU A 209 -3.69 -1.89 30.08
C GLU A 209 -3.71 -3.30 30.69
N GLY A 210 -3.64 -4.33 29.84
CA GLY A 210 -3.23 -5.65 30.28
C GLY A 210 -1.80 -5.54 30.77
N ARG A 211 -1.56 -5.84 32.06
CA ARG A 211 -0.23 -5.82 32.71
C ARG A 211 0.86 -6.23 31.72
N ASN A 212 1.88 -5.39 31.52
CA ASN A 212 2.95 -5.60 30.54
C ASN A 212 3.43 -7.06 30.52
N ASP A 213 2.97 -7.81 29.52
CA ASP A 213 2.97 -9.27 29.51
C ASP A 213 4.12 -9.81 28.65
N VAL A 214 5.29 -9.17 28.77
CA VAL A 214 6.56 -9.57 28.12
C VAL A 214 6.84 -11.04 28.46
N ASP A 215 6.70 -11.37 29.75
CA ASP A 215 6.69 -12.70 30.35
C ASP A 215 5.85 -13.76 29.62
N ALA A 216 4.77 -13.39 28.92
CA ALA A 216 3.91 -14.35 28.21
C ALA A 216 4.27 -14.51 26.73
N VAL A 217 4.92 -13.51 26.13
CA VAL A 217 5.50 -13.63 24.78
C VAL A 217 6.72 -14.55 24.84
N ASP A 218 7.56 -14.39 25.86
CA ASP A 218 8.78 -15.19 26.08
C ASP A 218 8.49 -16.67 26.40
N ARG A 219 7.25 -17.02 26.75
CA ARG A 219 6.78 -18.40 26.98
C ARG A 219 6.24 -19.09 25.73
N LEU A 220 6.09 -18.39 24.60
CA LEU A 220 5.64 -19.03 23.36
C LEU A 220 6.77 -19.83 22.71
N ALA A 221 6.44 -21.00 22.16
CA ALA A 221 7.39 -21.78 21.39
C ALA A 221 7.77 -21.02 20.10
N LYS A 222 9.02 -21.14 19.65
CA LYS A 222 9.50 -20.50 18.40
C LYS A 222 8.58 -20.78 17.20
N ALA A 223 8.02 -21.99 17.12
CA ALA A 223 7.08 -22.38 16.08
C ALA A 223 5.76 -21.57 16.11
N ASP A 224 5.26 -21.21 17.29
CA ASP A 224 4.03 -20.41 17.44
C ASP A 224 4.30 -18.95 17.05
N PHE A 225 5.47 -18.42 17.42
CA PHE A 225 5.90 -17.09 17.02
C PHE A 225 6.06 -16.96 15.49
N VAL A 226 6.53 -18.00 14.81
CA VAL A 226 6.54 -18.07 13.34
C VAL A 226 5.12 -18.07 12.76
N ARG A 227 4.15 -18.73 13.39
CA ARG A 227 2.73 -18.69 12.97
C ARG A 227 2.14 -17.29 13.11
N ILE A 228 2.37 -16.64 14.25
CA ILE A 228 1.93 -15.26 14.49
C ILE A 228 2.51 -14.32 13.44
N ARG A 229 3.84 -14.35 13.22
CA ARG A 229 4.50 -13.49 12.20
C ARG A 229 3.99 -13.74 10.78
N ARG A 230 3.64 -14.98 10.42
CA ARG A 230 3.03 -15.28 9.11
C ARG A 230 1.61 -14.71 9.01
N ALA A 231 0.82 -14.81 10.08
CA ALA A 231 -0.54 -14.28 10.12
C ALA A 231 -0.60 -12.74 10.14
N THR A 232 0.49 -12.06 10.47
CA THR A 232 0.58 -10.59 10.54
C THR A 232 1.62 -10.00 9.59
N ALA A 233 1.95 -10.71 8.50
CA ALA A 233 3.06 -10.33 7.61
C ALA A 233 2.79 -9.02 6.85
N LEU A 234 1.55 -8.80 6.36
CA LEU A 234 1.17 -7.55 5.71
C LEU A 234 0.89 -6.46 6.73
N ASP A 235 0.30 -6.78 7.88
CA ASP A 235 0.13 -5.83 8.98
C ASP A 235 1.48 -5.22 9.38
N GLN A 236 2.57 -6.00 9.35
CA GLN A 236 3.92 -5.51 9.64
C GLN A 236 4.41 -4.54 8.56
N LYS A 237 4.32 -4.92 7.27
CA LYS A 237 4.67 -4.02 6.16
C LYS A 237 3.91 -2.69 6.26
N LEU A 238 2.61 -2.76 6.54
CA LEU A 238 1.73 -1.58 6.63
C LEU A 238 2.04 -0.72 7.85
N TYR A 239 2.35 -1.32 8.99
CA TYR A 239 2.73 -0.60 10.21
C TYR A 239 4.07 0.13 10.06
N ASP A 240 5.04 -0.49 9.38
CA ASP A 240 6.33 0.15 9.08
C ASP A 240 6.19 1.24 8.00
N PHE A 241 5.34 1.03 6.98
CA PHE A 241 4.93 2.09 6.03
C PHE A 241 4.28 3.28 6.75
N ALA A 242 3.30 3.02 7.63
CA ALA A 242 2.60 4.05 8.39
C ALA A 242 3.56 4.90 9.25
N LYS A 243 4.55 4.28 9.88
CA LYS A 243 5.59 4.99 10.64
C LYS A 243 6.40 5.93 9.76
N ASN A 244 6.82 5.45 8.59
CA ASN A 244 7.57 6.26 7.62
C ASN A 244 6.72 7.44 7.11
N LEU A 245 5.44 7.20 6.78
CA LEU A 245 4.49 8.23 6.34
C LEU A 245 4.26 9.31 7.42
N VAL A 246 4.07 8.91 8.69
CA VAL A 246 3.92 9.85 9.81
C VAL A 246 5.19 10.67 10.03
N GLU A 247 6.36 10.05 9.97
CA GLU A 247 7.63 10.76 10.12
C GLU A 247 7.88 11.74 8.96
N GLN A 248 7.59 11.33 7.72
CA GLN A 248 7.61 12.22 6.55
C GLN A 248 6.69 13.42 6.78
N ARG A 249 5.41 13.21 7.09
CA ARG A 249 4.44 14.28 7.39
C ARG A 249 4.92 15.21 8.51
N ARG A 250 5.52 14.68 9.58
CA ARG A 250 6.06 15.46 10.71
C ARG A 250 7.22 16.36 10.30
N VAL A 251 8.15 15.85 9.48
CA VAL A 251 9.26 16.65 8.94
C VAL A 251 8.74 17.71 7.96
N LEU A 252 7.83 17.33 7.05
CA LEU A 252 7.19 18.26 6.10
C LEU A 252 6.47 19.41 6.83
N ALA A 253 5.68 19.12 7.87
CA ALA A 253 5.03 20.14 8.70
C ALA A 253 6.03 21.05 9.43
N THR A 254 7.14 20.48 9.92
CA THR A 254 8.22 21.25 10.55
C THR A 254 8.89 22.21 9.57
N ILE A 255 9.14 21.79 8.32
CA ILE A 255 9.71 22.64 7.27
C ILE A 255 8.72 23.73 6.86
N LYS A 256 7.43 23.41 6.69
CA LYS A 256 6.37 24.40 6.42
C LYS A 256 6.29 25.47 7.52
N ARG A 257 6.43 25.09 8.79
CA ARG A 257 6.53 26.04 9.93
C ARG A 257 7.81 26.88 9.90
N LEU A 258 8.97 26.29 9.57
CA LEU A 258 10.22 27.03 9.43
C LEU A 258 10.18 28.03 8.27
N HIS A 259 9.55 27.68 7.16
CA HIS A 259 9.28 28.57 6.04
C HIS A 259 8.30 29.71 6.45
N GLY A 260 7.16 29.39 7.07
CA GLY A 260 6.20 30.40 7.53
C GLY A 260 6.78 31.40 8.55
N ASN A 261 7.77 30.97 9.33
CA ASN A 261 8.53 31.82 10.26
C ASN A 261 9.74 32.53 9.60
N GLY A 262 9.84 32.52 8.26
CA GLY A 262 10.89 33.18 7.49
C GLY A 262 12.31 32.61 7.67
N ARG A 263 12.45 31.40 8.24
CA ARG A 263 13.76 30.74 8.45
C ARG A 263 14.26 30.05 7.20
N TYR A 264 13.36 29.44 6.44
CA TYR A 264 13.59 29.13 5.04
C TYR A 264 12.94 30.23 4.17
N LYS A 265 13.56 30.52 3.03
CA LYS A 265 13.02 31.43 2.02
C LYS A 265 12.73 30.62 0.76
N LEU A 266 11.57 30.83 0.14
CA LEU A 266 11.28 30.30 -1.18
C LEU A 266 12.24 30.94 -2.23
N PRO A 267 12.93 30.14 -3.06
CA PRO A 267 13.72 30.66 -4.16
C PRO A 267 12.82 31.20 -5.29
N GLN A 268 12.87 32.50 -5.57
CA GLN A 268 12.01 33.17 -6.56
C GLN A 268 12.45 32.99 -8.02
N ASP A 269 13.67 32.51 -8.26
CA ASP A 269 14.28 32.36 -9.59
C ASP A 269 15.15 31.08 -9.60
N ASN A 270 16.07 30.97 -10.56
CA ASN A 270 17.17 30.01 -10.53
C ASN A 270 18.05 30.24 -9.29
N PHE A 271 18.48 29.18 -8.63
CA PHE A 271 19.23 29.26 -7.38
C PHE A 271 20.21 28.09 -7.23
N GLU A 272 21.11 28.21 -6.26
CA GLU A 272 22.09 27.17 -5.94
C GLU A 272 22.07 26.89 -4.43
N ILE A 273 22.23 25.63 -4.03
CA ILE A 273 22.33 25.26 -2.62
C ILE A 273 23.71 25.66 -2.09
N SER A 274 23.74 26.62 -1.17
CA SER A 274 24.97 27.03 -0.48
C SER A 274 25.49 25.90 0.40
N LEU A 275 26.54 25.20 -0.06
CA LEU A 275 27.18 24.12 0.71
C LEU A 275 27.86 24.61 1.99
N HIS A 276 28.19 25.90 2.09
CA HIS A 276 28.65 26.54 3.34
C HIS A 276 27.56 26.58 4.42
N ALA A 277 26.31 26.85 4.03
CA ALA A 277 25.20 27.07 4.95
C ALA A 277 24.68 25.76 5.59
N PRO A 278 23.83 25.82 6.63
CA PRO A 278 23.11 24.64 7.12
C PRO A 278 22.26 24.03 5.99
N ILE A 279 22.59 22.81 5.57
CA ILE A 279 21.85 22.12 4.51
C ILE A 279 20.50 21.62 5.07
N PRO A 280 19.38 21.91 4.39
CA PRO A 280 18.09 21.36 4.75
C PRO A 280 18.00 19.92 4.27
N GLY A 281 18.46 18.96 5.09
CA GLY A 281 18.48 17.55 4.74
C GLY A 281 19.35 16.70 5.68
N SER A 282 19.60 15.45 5.29
CA SER A 282 20.37 14.45 6.04
C SER A 282 21.35 13.69 5.15
N GLY A 283 22.31 12.97 5.74
CA GLY A 283 23.34 12.23 4.99
C GLY A 283 24.51 13.11 4.51
N TRP A 284 24.70 14.27 5.12
CA TRP A 284 25.75 15.23 4.82
C TRP A 284 26.76 15.32 5.96
N TYR A 285 28.05 15.35 5.63
CA TYR A 285 29.11 15.76 6.55
C TYR A 285 29.18 17.29 6.68
N GLU A 286 30.10 17.77 7.51
CA GLU A 286 30.42 19.19 7.68
C GLU A 286 30.96 19.83 6.39
N ALA A 287 30.86 21.16 6.30
CA ALA A 287 31.36 21.92 5.15
C ALA A 287 32.89 21.98 5.18
N GLU A 288 33.51 21.62 4.07
CA GLU A 288 34.94 21.72 3.83
C GLU A 288 35.21 22.74 2.71
N THR A 289 36.48 23.12 2.52
CA THR A 289 36.90 24.19 1.60
C THR A 289 38.06 23.76 0.73
N GLU A 290 37.97 24.03 -0.58
CA GLU A 290 39.08 23.94 -1.52
C GLU A 290 39.15 25.23 -2.34
N GLY A 291 40.29 25.93 -2.27
CA GLY A 291 40.41 27.28 -2.80
C GLY A 291 39.41 28.25 -2.13
N ASP A 292 38.68 28.99 -2.97
CA ASP A 292 37.60 29.91 -2.54
C ASP A 292 36.21 29.22 -2.49
N GLY A 293 36.14 27.91 -2.78
CA GLY A 293 34.89 27.14 -2.83
C GLY A 293 34.60 26.34 -1.56
N TYR A 294 33.33 25.98 -1.37
CA TYR A 294 32.88 25.05 -0.33
C TYR A 294 32.34 23.77 -0.96
N TYR A 295 32.69 22.62 -0.39
CA TYR A 295 32.17 21.31 -0.79
C TYR A 295 31.69 20.53 0.44
N ARG A 296 30.96 19.43 0.21
CA ARG A 296 30.58 18.50 1.29
C ARG A 296 30.62 17.05 0.85
N TRP A 297 31.18 16.22 1.74
CA TRP A 297 31.01 14.78 1.66
C TRP A 297 29.60 14.36 2.07
N THR A 298 29.13 13.27 1.45
CA THR A 298 27.93 12.53 1.85
C THR A 298 28.29 11.30 2.67
N GLY A 299 27.35 10.77 3.44
CA GLY A 299 27.52 9.59 4.29
C GLY A 299 26.98 9.77 5.72
N PRO A 300 27.18 8.78 6.62
CA PRO A 300 27.81 7.47 6.40
C PRO A 300 26.89 6.43 5.77
N GLY A 301 25.64 6.78 5.46
CA GLY A 301 24.73 5.94 4.68
C GLY A 301 24.83 6.20 3.17
N GLN A 302 24.27 5.28 2.37
CA GLN A 302 24.23 5.37 0.90
C GLN A 302 23.37 6.53 0.39
N HIS A 303 22.35 6.90 1.17
CA HIS A 303 21.37 7.91 0.83
C HIS A 303 21.66 9.24 1.54
N PHE A 304 21.48 10.34 0.83
CA PHE A 304 21.41 11.69 1.38
C PHE A 304 20.16 12.40 0.84
N THR A 305 19.75 13.50 1.49
CA THR A 305 18.48 14.16 1.19
C THR A 305 18.59 15.67 1.10
N LEU A 306 17.66 16.27 0.36
CA LEU A 306 17.37 17.70 0.37
C LEU A 306 15.87 17.92 0.57
N ASP A 307 15.51 18.76 1.54
CA ASP A 307 14.15 19.02 2.02
C ASP A 307 13.81 20.51 1.79
N LEU A 308 13.39 20.85 0.57
CA LEU A 308 13.37 22.22 0.07
C LEU A 308 11.95 22.74 -0.16
N PRO A 309 11.56 23.89 0.43
CA PRO A 309 10.38 24.61 -0.03
C PRO A 309 10.67 25.17 -1.43
N LEU A 310 9.84 24.82 -2.41
CA LEU A 310 9.94 25.27 -3.81
C LEU A 310 8.60 25.86 -4.25
N GLU A 311 8.64 26.87 -5.11
CA GLU A 311 7.43 27.29 -5.82
C GLU A 311 7.04 26.20 -6.84
N PRO A 312 5.74 25.97 -7.10
CA PRO A 312 5.29 24.94 -8.04
C PRO A 312 5.57 25.36 -9.49
N HIS A 313 6.82 25.17 -9.90
CA HIS A 313 7.35 25.24 -11.26
C HIS A 313 8.12 23.95 -11.56
N ALA A 314 8.41 23.68 -12.83
CA ALA A 314 9.37 22.63 -13.16
C ALA A 314 10.80 23.16 -13.00
N TYR A 315 11.71 22.33 -12.50
CA TYR A 315 13.12 22.67 -12.33
C TYR A 315 14.01 21.60 -12.98
N GLU A 316 14.97 22.01 -13.80
CA GLU A 316 16.15 21.20 -14.09
C GLU A 316 17.12 21.36 -12.91
N VAL A 317 17.62 20.24 -12.38
CA VAL A 317 18.62 20.22 -11.33
C VAL A 317 19.94 19.73 -11.90
N LEU A 318 21.01 20.47 -11.63
CA LEU A 318 22.39 20.08 -11.94
C LEU A 318 23.13 19.80 -10.63
N LEU A 319 23.71 18.60 -10.53
CA LEU A 319 24.58 18.18 -9.43
C LEU A 319 25.99 17.92 -9.97
N GLU A 320 26.99 18.59 -9.41
CA GLU A 320 28.41 18.35 -9.71
C GLU A 320 29.07 17.66 -8.50
N PHE A 321 29.66 16.48 -8.71
CA PHE A 321 30.21 15.66 -7.63
C PHE A 321 31.40 14.79 -8.06
N ASP A 322 32.30 14.49 -7.11
CA ASP A 322 33.34 13.45 -7.26
C ASP A 322 33.01 12.21 -6.42
N ARG A 323 33.44 11.04 -6.90
CA ARG A 323 33.43 9.79 -6.12
C ARG A 323 34.83 9.49 -5.53
N PRO A 324 34.92 8.96 -4.29
CA PRO A 324 36.10 8.28 -3.81
C PRO A 324 36.57 7.19 -4.78
N ARG A 325 37.88 7.02 -4.91
CA ARG A 325 38.49 5.88 -5.64
C ARG A 325 38.00 4.51 -5.14
N ALA A 326 37.60 4.46 -3.87
CA ALA A 326 37.12 3.26 -3.21
C ALA A 326 35.72 2.78 -3.65
N ILE A 327 34.97 3.64 -4.33
CA ILE A 327 33.63 3.33 -4.87
C ILE A 327 33.78 3.02 -6.36
N ALA A 328 33.56 1.77 -6.74
CA ALA A 328 33.82 1.26 -8.09
C ALA A 328 32.95 1.94 -9.16
N GLU A 329 31.65 2.06 -8.88
CA GLU A 329 30.65 2.71 -9.73
C GLU A 329 29.77 3.60 -8.84
N ALA A 330 29.47 4.82 -9.32
CA ALA A 330 28.47 5.68 -8.72
C ALA A 330 27.22 5.59 -9.59
N ASN A 331 26.28 4.70 -9.25
CA ASN A 331 24.97 4.63 -9.92
C ASN A 331 24.03 5.58 -9.20
N PHE A 332 23.89 6.79 -9.75
CA PHE A 332 23.17 7.87 -9.09
C PHE A 332 21.66 7.78 -9.36
N THR A 333 20.85 7.56 -8.32
CA THR A 333 19.38 7.56 -8.46
C THR A 333 18.76 8.64 -7.58
N VAL A 334 17.65 9.22 -8.04
CA VAL A 334 16.94 10.29 -7.34
C VAL A 334 15.45 9.95 -7.28
N THR A 335 14.87 10.13 -6.10
CA THR A 335 13.41 10.19 -5.95
C THR A 335 12.99 11.58 -5.46
N ALA A 336 11.90 12.09 -6.01
CA ALA A 336 11.26 13.37 -5.65
C ALA A 336 9.90 13.08 -5.02
N ASN A 337 9.74 13.41 -3.74
CA ASN A 337 8.56 13.07 -2.93
C ASN A 337 8.16 11.57 -3.01
N GLY A 338 9.16 10.68 -3.20
CA GLY A 338 8.98 9.23 -3.34
C GLY A 338 8.87 8.71 -4.77
N VAL A 339 8.67 9.59 -5.76
CA VAL A 339 8.59 9.24 -7.19
C VAL A 339 10.00 9.21 -7.79
N SER A 340 10.39 8.09 -8.41
CA SER A 340 11.68 7.99 -9.11
C SER A 340 11.77 8.95 -10.29
N LEU A 341 12.90 9.65 -10.41
CA LEU A 341 13.21 10.52 -11.54
C LEU A 341 14.23 9.87 -12.47
N THR A 342 14.11 10.13 -13.76
CA THR A 342 15.17 9.83 -14.73
C THR A 342 16.35 10.77 -14.50
N VAL A 343 17.54 10.19 -14.35
CA VAL A 343 18.80 10.92 -14.15
C VAL A 343 19.70 10.71 -15.36
N GLU A 344 20.12 11.80 -15.99
CA GLU A 344 21.19 11.82 -16.97
C GLU A 344 22.52 12.04 -16.26
N GLN A 345 23.33 11.00 -16.12
CA GLN A 345 24.66 11.07 -15.50
C GLN A 345 25.76 11.03 -16.57
N THR A 346 26.65 12.03 -16.54
CA THR A 346 27.81 12.14 -17.44
C THR A 346 29.10 12.17 -16.62
N GLN A 347 30.05 11.31 -16.99
CA GLN A 347 31.40 11.37 -16.43
C GLN A 347 32.20 12.45 -17.15
N VAL A 348 32.70 13.45 -16.41
CA VAL A 348 33.48 14.57 -16.96
C VAL A 348 35.00 14.41 -16.74
N ALA A 349 35.40 13.64 -15.73
CA ALA A 349 36.80 13.20 -15.51
C ALA A 349 36.84 11.84 -14.76
N ASP A 350 38.02 11.27 -14.53
CA ASP A 350 38.22 9.93 -13.92
C ASP A 350 37.36 9.66 -12.67
N PHE A 351 37.14 10.69 -11.84
CA PHE A 351 36.38 10.62 -10.59
C PHE A 351 35.21 11.62 -10.51
N SER A 352 35.06 12.49 -11.51
CA SER A 352 34.13 13.63 -11.51
C SER A 352 32.94 13.41 -12.44
N PHE A 353 31.74 13.77 -11.96
CA PHE A 353 30.47 13.50 -12.61
C PHE A 353 29.53 14.72 -12.54
N GLU A 354 28.78 14.92 -13.62
CA GLU A 354 27.55 15.71 -13.61
C GLU A 354 26.34 14.77 -13.59
N ALA A 355 25.35 15.04 -12.74
CA ALA A 355 24.03 14.43 -12.82
C ALA A 355 22.96 15.51 -13.06
N ARG A 356 22.08 15.25 -14.03
CA ARG A 356 20.97 16.13 -14.40
C ARG A 356 19.64 15.41 -14.32
N PHE A 357 18.62 16.07 -13.80
CA PHE A 357 17.25 15.53 -13.73
C PHE A 357 16.22 16.66 -13.68
N ILE A 358 15.00 16.39 -14.14
CA ILE A 358 13.90 17.37 -14.08
C ILE A 358 12.98 16.99 -12.92
N ILE A 359 12.68 17.96 -12.05
CA ILE A 359 11.59 17.89 -11.08
C ILE A 359 10.33 18.45 -11.74
N PRO A 360 9.28 17.64 -11.97
CA PRO A 360 8.02 18.11 -12.53
C PRO A 360 7.26 19.04 -11.59
N GLN A 361 6.53 20.00 -12.18
CA GLN A 361 5.71 20.97 -11.44
C GLN A 361 4.66 20.31 -10.53
N ASN A 362 4.03 19.22 -10.97
CA ASN A 362 2.99 18.53 -10.21
C ASN A 362 3.55 17.93 -8.92
N LEU A 363 4.72 17.28 -8.94
CA LEU A 363 5.31 16.70 -7.72
C LEU A 363 5.58 17.74 -6.62
N ILE A 364 5.81 19.01 -6.99
CA ILE A 364 5.95 20.13 -6.05
C ILE A 364 4.59 20.66 -5.60
N ALA A 365 3.64 20.79 -6.53
CA ALA A 365 2.28 21.25 -6.25
C ALA A 365 1.53 20.29 -5.31
N ASP A 366 1.62 18.99 -5.58
CA ASP A 366 0.99 17.91 -4.80
C ASP A 366 1.64 17.78 -3.40
N GLY A 367 2.95 18.06 -3.28
CA GLY A 367 3.63 18.24 -1.98
C GLY A 367 3.22 19.51 -1.21
N GLY A 368 2.45 20.40 -1.84
CA GLY A 368 2.05 21.70 -1.31
C GLY A 368 3.23 22.67 -1.17
N GLY A 369 4.05 22.78 -2.22
CA GLY A 369 5.22 23.67 -2.28
C GLY A 369 6.45 23.17 -1.51
N LEU A 370 6.54 21.86 -1.27
CA LEU A 370 7.65 21.24 -0.55
C LEU A 370 8.13 20.00 -1.29
N MET A 371 9.44 19.93 -1.51
CA MET A 371 10.11 18.91 -2.27
C MET A 371 11.18 18.22 -1.42
N ARG A 372 10.98 16.92 -1.16
CA ARG A 372 12.00 16.01 -0.65
C ARG A 372 12.66 15.31 -1.82
N LEU A 373 13.94 15.59 -2.04
CA LEU A 373 14.81 14.79 -2.87
C LEU A 373 15.52 13.77 -1.98
N VAL A 374 15.44 12.47 -2.33
CA VAL A 374 16.31 11.43 -1.79
C VAL A 374 17.24 11.00 -2.92
N LEU A 375 18.54 11.10 -2.67
CA LEU A 375 19.59 10.84 -3.63
C LEU A 375 20.40 9.65 -3.12
N ASP A 376 20.46 8.57 -3.90
CA ASP A 376 21.31 7.41 -3.64
C ASP A 376 22.55 7.52 -4.53
N ALA A 377 23.72 7.60 -3.90
CA ALA A 377 25.01 7.63 -4.58
C ALA A 377 25.71 6.25 -4.63
N GLY A 378 25.02 5.20 -4.17
CA GLY A 378 25.55 3.85 -4.07
C GLY A 378 26.34 3.59 -2.77
N PRO A 379 27.22 2.58 -2.75
CA PRO A 379 27.90 2.14 -1.54
C PRO A 379 28.91 3.18 -1.03
N THR A 380 28.90 3.45 0.27
CA THR A 380 29.92 4.25 0.96
C THR A 380 31.17 3.42 1.29
N ALA A 381 32.35 4.05 1.35
CA ALA A 381 33.61 3.40 1.69
C ALA A 381 34.48 4.26 2.63
N ARG A 382 35.41 3.63 3.38
CA ARG A 382 36.47 4.36 4.09
C ARG A 382 37.71 4.47 3.21
N PRO A 383 38.24 5.67 2.94
CA PRO A 383 39.50 5.81 2.23
C PRO A 383 40.67 5.09 2.89
N THR A 384 40.71 5.00 4.23
CA THR A 384 41.72 4.23 4.99
C THR A 384 41.80 2.75 4.59
N ASP A 385 40.68 2.10 4.27
CA ASP A 385 40.65 0.67 3.85
C ASP A 385 41.41 0.43 2.52
N GLN A 386 41.71 1.49 1.76
CA GLN A 386 42.46 1.45 0.51
C GLN A 386 43.76 2.28 0.56
N GLY A 387 44.27 2.58 1.76
CA GLY A 387 45.54 3.31 1.94
C GLY A 387 45.44 4.83 1.85
N GLY A 388 44.23 5.39 1.89
CA GLY A 388 44.00 6.83 2.11
C GLY A 388 44.18 7.23 3.57
N THR A 389 43.99 8.53 3.86
CA THR A 389 44.20 9.11 5.20
C THR A 389 42.92 9.47 5.95
N ASP A 390 41.75 9.38 5.32
CA ASP A 390 40.45 9.70 5.92
C ASP A 390 39.75 8.41 6.39
N ASP A 391 39.36 8.36 7.66
CA ASP A 391 38.71 7.22 8.32
C ASP A 391 37.17 7.35 8.39
N ARG A 392 36.61 8.42 7.84
CA ARG A 392 35.16 8.57 7.68
C ARG A 392 34.62 7.57 6.66
N VAL A 393 33.36 7.18 6.83
CA VAL A 393 32.63 6.36 5.86
C VAL A 393 32.00 7.31 4.85
N LEU A 394 32.66 7.50 3.71
CA LEU A 394 32.32 8.52 2.72
C LEU A 394 31.51 7.93 1.56
N GLY A 395 30.47 8.67 1.14
CA GLY A 395 29.87 8.57 -0.18
C GLY A 395 30.59 9.48 -1.18
N VAL A 396 29.84 10.17 -2.04
CA VAL A 396 30.37 11.20 -2.95
C VAL A 396 30.67 12.51 -2.22
N VAL A 397 31.57 13.33 -2.79
CA VAL A 397 31.73 14.75 -2.44
C VAL A 397 30.98 15.59 -3.46
N VAL A 398 30.11 16.46 -2.99
CA VAL A 398 29.33 17.39 -3.81
C VAL A 398 29.99 18.75 -3.79
N PHE A 399 30.18 19.35 -4.96
CA PHE A 399 30.71 20.70 -5.15
C PHE A 399 29.60 21.71 -5.47
N ARG A 400 28.50 21.26 -6.10
CA ARG A 400 27.46 22.16 -6.59
C ARG A 400 26.10 21.49 -6.70
N ILE A 401 25.03 22.23 -6.37
CA ILE A 401 23.64 21.81 -6.61
C ILE A 401 22.83 23.01 -7.12
N GLY A 402 22.72 23.13 -8.44
CA GLY A 402 21.98 24.20 -9.11
C GLY A 402 20.56 23.79 -9.46
N PHE A 403 19.61 24.70 -9.28
CA PHE A 403 18.21 24.55 -9.66
C PHE A 403 17.85 25.64 -10.67
N MET A 404 17.43 25.24 -11.87
CA MET A 404 17.06 26.14 -12.96
C MET A 404 15.58 25.95 -13.28
N ARG A 405 14.78 27.03 -13.21
CA ARG A 405 13.38 27.01 -13.65
C ARG A 405 13.33 26.74 -15.14
N VAL A 406 12.51 25.78 -15.56
CA VAL A 406 12.31 25.45 -16.98
C VAL A 406 10.86 25.68 -17.40
N GLU A 407 10.68 26.49 -18.44
CA GLU A 407 9.38 26.58 -19.13
C GLU A 407 9.16 25.32 -19.96
N VAL A 408 8.56 24.30 -19.33
CA VAL A 408 8.21 23.07 -20.04
C VAL A 408 7.08 23.39 -21.01
N ALA A 409 7.40 23.43 -22.31
CA ALA A 409 6.39 23.56 -23.36
C ALA A 409 5.30 22.48 -23.16
N PRO A 410 4.00 22.79 -23.34
CA PRO A 410 2.91 21.89 -22.92
C PRO A 410 2.98 20.45 -23.45
N LYS A 411 3.67 20.23 -24.57
CA LYS A 411 3.93 18.89 -25.13
C LYS A 411 4.91 18.03 -24.31
N LEU A 412 5.95 18.61 -23.70
CA LEU A 412 6.89 17.87 -22.87
C LEU A 412 6.31 17.61 -21.47
N ALA A 413 5.52 18.53 -20.94
CA ALA A 413 4.76 18.29 -19.71
C ALA A 413 3.71 17.17 -19.90
N ALA A 414 3.08 17.11 -21.09
CA ALA A 414 2.19 16.02 -21.44
C ALA A 414 2.93 14.68 -21.62
N ILE A 415 4.14 14.65 -22.19
CA ILE A 415 4.93 13.42 -22.33
C ILE A 415 5.42 12.94 -20.97
N ALA A 416 6.02 13.81 -20.14
CA ALA A 416 6.44 13.44 -18.79
C ALA A 416 5.26 13.02 -17.88
N ALA A 417 4.08 13.65 -18.03
CA ALA A 417 2.87 13.22 -17.31
C ALA A 417 2.21 11.97 -17.91
N LEU A 418 2.46 11.64 -19.17
CA LEU A 418 2.08 10.35 -19.78
C LEU A 418 3.03 9.24 -19.34
N GLU A 419 4.34 9.48 -19.32
CA GLU A 419 5.35 8.53 -18.83
C GLU A 419 5.24 8.30 -17.31
N LEU A 420 4.91 9.33 -16.52
CA LEU A 420 4.52 9.16 -15.11
C LEU A 420 3.23 8.33 -14.98
N ARG A 421 2.21 8.57 -15.81
CA ARG A 421 0.99 7.75 -15.82
C ARG A 421 1.19 6.33 -16.34
N GLU A 422 2.15 6.09 -17.23
CA GLU A 422 2.50 4.77 -17.76
C GLU A 422 3.46 4.01 -16.82
N GLN A 423 4.21 4.70 -15.96
CA GLN A 423 4.95 4.08 -14.85
C GLN A 423 4.06 3.86 -13.61
N GLU A 424 3.01 4.66 -13.40
CA GLU A 424 1.94 4.39 -12.43
C GLU A 424 0.94 3.32 -12.94
N CYS A 425 0.81 3.14 -14.26
CA CYS A 425 0.07 2.03 -14.88
C CYS A 425 0.97 0.82 -15.19
N SER A 426 1.34 0.09 -14.14
CA SER A 426 1.41 -1.37 -14.27
C SER A 426 0.05 -1.89 -14.81
N PRO A 427 -0.01 -2.80 -15.80
CA PRO A 427 -1.28 -3.25 -16.37
C PRO A 427 -2.20 -3.83 -15.30
N THR A 428 -3.29 -3.11 -15.04
CA THR A 428 -4.25 -3.36 -13.97
C THR A 428 -5.17 -4.55 -14.30
N ASP A 429 -5.30 -5.48 -13.35
CA ASP A 429 -6.24 -6.60 -13.40
C ASP A 429 -7.19 -6.53 -12.19
N GLN A 430 -8.37 -5.95 -12.41
CA GLN A 430 -9.66 -6.02 -11.66
C GLN A 430 -10.74 -6.22 -12.76
N GLU A 431 -11.92 -6.86 -12.63
CA GLU A 431 -12.68 -7.55 -11.57
C GLU A 431 -13.88 -8.29 -12.25
N ALA A 432 -14.74 -9.14 -11.66
CA ALA A 432 -14.82 -9.74 -10.32
C ALA A 432 -15.37 -11.20 -10.38
N GLU A 433 -16.66 -11.44 -10.09
CA GLU A 433 -17.24 -12.76 -9.72
C GLU A 433 -18.62 -13.08 -10.32
N ALA A 434 -18.94 -14.39 -10.35
CA ALA A 434 -20.23 -15.10 -10.31
C ALA A 434 -21.39 -14.68 -11.25
N PRO A 435 -22.08 -15.63 -11.96
CA PRO A 435 -22.58 -16.93 -11.48
C PRO A 435 -21.61 -18.11 -11.69
N ALA A 436 -22.10 -19.35 -11.84
CA ALA A 436 -21.33 -20.41 -12.51
C ALA A 436 -21.19 -20.12 -14.03
N GLU A 437 -20.72 -18.91 -14.36
CA GLU A 437 -20.37 -18.45 -15.70
C GLU A 437 -18.85 -18.44 -15.85
N VAL A 438 -18.39 -18.76 -17.06
CA VAL A 438 -16.98 -18.65 -17.42
C VAL A 438 -16.60 -17.17 -17.36
N VAL A 439 -15.68 -16.77 -16.47
CA VAL A 439 -15.17 -15.39 -16.44
C VAL A 439 -14.36 -15.12 -17.71
N ILE A 440 -15.06 -14.65 -18.74
CA ILE A 440 -14.50 -14.07 -19.96
C ILE A 440 -14.28 -12.59 -19.66
N ILE A 441 -13.03 -12.18 -19.49
CA ILE A 441 -12.70 -10.75 -19.40
C ILE A 441 -12.50 -10.25 -20.82
N GLY A 442 -13.61 -9.85 -21.44
CA GLY A 442 -13.65 -9.32 -22.79
C GLY A 442 -15.06 -9.06 -23.28
N ASP A 443 -15.16 -8.33 -24.38
CA ASP A 443 -16.41 -7.96 -25.05
C ASP A 443 -17.08 -9.20 -25.70
N GLY A 444 -17.70 -10.10 -24.93
CA GLY A 444 -18.43 -11.26 -25.47
C GLY A 444 -19.14 -12.12 -24.42
N VAL A 445 -20.08 -12.96 -24.86
CA VAL A 445 -20.99 -13.76 -24.01
C VAL A 445 -20.88 -15.25 -24.32
N VAL A 446 -20.86 -16.10 -23.28
CA VAL A 446 -20.91 -17.56 -23.44
C VAL A 446 -22.25 -17.99 -24.04
N GLN A 447 -22.20 -18.89 -25.04
CA GLN A 447 -23.38 -19.48 -25.66
C GLN A 447 -23.40 -21.00 -25.47
N GLY A 448 -24.52 -21.51 -24.97
CA GLY A 448 -24.76 -22.94 -24.79
C GLY A 448 -24.09 -23.54 -23.55
N PRO A 449 -24.01 -24.88 -23.46
CA PRO A 449 -23.43 -25.56 -22.31
C PRO A 449 -21.91 -25.39 -22.26
N VAL A 450 -21.37 -25.32 -21.04
CA VAL A 450 -19.94 -25.35 -20.75
C VAL A 450 -19.58 -26.75 -20.27
N GLU A 451 -18.70 -27.42 -20.98
CA GLU A 451 -18.22 -28.76 -20.63
C GLU A 451 -16.87 -28.66 -19.94
N GLY A 452 -16.71 -29.27 -18.75
CA GLY A 452 -15.41 -29.47 -18.11
C GLY A 452 -14.84 -28.28 -17.31
N LEU A 453 -15.64 -27.24 -17.05
CA LEU A 453 -15.38 -26.25 -16.01
C LEU A 453 -16.20 -26.58 -14.76
N PHE A 454 -15.58 -26.54 -13.58
CA PHE A 454 -16.24 -26.71 -12.28
C PHE A 454 -16.59 -25.35 -11.65
N HIS A 455 -17.53 -25.34 -10.69
CA HIS A 455 -18.01 -24.11 -10.02
C HIS A 455 -16.91 -23.37 -9.22
N ASP A 456 -15.86 -24.09 -8.81
CA ASP A 456 -14.66 -23.55 -8.15
C ASP A 456 -13.57 -23.13 -9.16
N SER A 457 -13.96 -22.82 -10.40
CA SER A 457 -13.11 -22.42 -11.53
C SER A 457 -12.04 -23.43 -11.95
N TRP A 458 -12.03 -24.65 -11.40
CA TRP A 458 -11.15 -25.71 -11.87
C TRP A 458 -11.56 -26.23 -13.24
N VAL A 459 -10.56 -26.58 -14.05
CA VAL A 459 -10.71 -27.18 -15.38
C VAL A 459 -10.36 -28.66 -15.33
N GLY A 460 -11.22 -29.48 -15.94
CA GLY A 460 -11.00 -30.92 -16.14
C GLY A 460 -9.99 -31.24 -17.25
N PRO A 461 -9.91 -32.51 -17.70
CA PRO A 461 -8.99 -32.91 -18.77
C PRO A 461 -9.33 -32.29 -20.13
N HIS A 462 -10.59 -31.92 -20.31
CA HIS A 462 -11.13 -31.26 -21.49
C HIS A 462 -12.00 -30.09 -21.03
N LEU A 463 -11.94 -28.97 -21.74
CA LEU A 463 -12.86 -27.84 -21.55
C LEU A 463 -13.36 -27.38 -22.91
N ARG A 464 -14.68 -27.30 -23.07
CA ARG A 464 -15.32 -26.79 -24.28
C ARG A 464 -16.41 -25.79 -23.94
N LEU A 465 -16.39 -24.65 -24.64
CA LEU A 465 -17.44 -23.63 -24.57
C LEU A 465 -17.46 -22.81 -25.87
N THR A 466 -18.58 -22.17 -26.17
CA THR A 466 -18.72 -21.25 -27.31
C THR A 466 -18.92 -19.82 -26.81
N ILE A 467 -18.29 -18.85 -27.46
CA ILE A 467 -18.33 -17.43 -27.09
C ILE A 467 -18.82 -16.62 -28.29
N LEU A 468 -19.82 -15.75 -28.10
CA LEU A 468 -20.21 -14.75 -29.09
C LEU A 468 -19.50 -13.41 -28.78
N PRO A 469 -18.59 -12.92 -29.64
CA PRO A 469 -17.97 -11.60 -29.46
C PRO A 469 -18.95 -10.45 -29.71
N HIS A 470 -18.95 -9.43 -28.84
CA HIS A 470 -19.66 -8.17 -29.04
C HIS A 470 -18.92 -7.24 -30.02
N ARG A 471 -17.59 -7.31 -30.08
CA ARG A 471 -16.74 -6.60 -31.07
C ARG A 471 -16.00 -7.59 -31.98
N PRO A 472 -15.51 -7.19 -33.17
CA PRO A 472 -14.68 -8.07 -33.98
C PRO A 472 -13.39 -8.43 -33.24
N VAL A 473 -13.06 -9.72 -33.22
CA VAL A 473 -11.87 -10.25 -32.52
C VAL A 473 -10.97 -10.97 -33.51
N ARG A 474 -9.66 -10.89 -33.28
CA ARG A 474 -8.63 -11.59 -34.05
C ARG A 474 -7.97 -12.70 -33.26
N ARG A 475 -8.05 -12.67 -31.94
CA ARG A 475 -7.23 -13.51 -31.08
C ARG A 475 -7.98 -13.88 -29.81
N VAL A 476 -7.80 -15.11 -29.37
CA VAL A 476 -8.36 -15.61 -28.11
C VAL A 476 -7.22 -16.07 -27.22
N VAL A 477 -7.20 -15.57 -25.97
CA VAL A 477 -6.15 -15.85 -24.99
C VAL A 477 -6.76 -16.44 -23.72
N VAL A 478 -6.42 -17.68 -23.40
CA VAL A 478 -6.79 -18.34 -22.14
C VAL A 478 -5.67 -18.12 -21.12
N ARG A 479 -6.01 -17.66 -19.92
CA ARG A 479 -5.09 -17.56 -18.78
C ARG A 479 -5.57 -18.44 -17.63
N GLY A 480 -4.64 -19.10 -16.96
CA GLY A 480 -4.92 -19.97 -15.83
C GLY A 480 -3.76 -20.01 -14.83
N TRP A 481 -4.01 -20.64 -13.69
CA TRP A 481 -3.00 -20.96 -12.69
C TRP A 481 -2.90 -22.48 -12.52
N PHE A 482 -1.68 -22.99 -12.52
CA PHE A 482 -1.36 -24.40 -12.31
C PHE A 482 -0.66 -24.59 -10.96
N HIS A 483 -1.10 -25.60 -10.20
CA HIS A 483 -0.77 -25.75 -8.77
C HIS A 483 0.72 -26.03 -8.52
N ASP A 484 1.32 -25.25 -7.61
CA ASP A 484 2.76 -25.24 -7.33
C ASP A 484 3.33 -26.62 -6.94
N ASP A 485 2.63 -27.37 -6.09
CA ASP A 485 3.02 -28.72 -5.65
C ASP A 485 2.82 -29.85 -6.68
N ASN A 486 2.49 -29.58 -7.95
CA ASN A 486 2.37 -30.63 -8.98
C ASN A 486 3.65 -30.72 -9.85
N PRO A 487 4.56 -31.67 -9.59
CA PRO A 487 5.92 -31.66 -10.16
C PRO A 487 6.01 -32.20 -11.60
N ARG A 488 4.88 -32.38 -12.31
CA ARG A 488 4.86 -32.97 -13.66
C ARG A 488 4.43 -31.97 -14.71
N ILE A 489 5.32 -31.80 -15.68
CA ILE A 489 5.19 -30.87 -16.80
C ILE A 489 4.32 -31.50 -17.89
N GLY A 490 3.11 -30.97 -18.09
CA GLY A 490 2.14 -31.41 -19.10
C GLY A 490 1.96 -30.41 -20.24
N ALA A 491 1.32 -30.85 -21.32
CA ALA A 491 0.98 -29.98 -22.46
C ALA A 491 -0.52 -29.71 -22.51
N LEU A 492 -0.88 -28.42 -22.55
CA LEU A 492 -2.23 -27.94 -22.85
C LEU A 492 -2.30 -27.55 -24.31
N ARG A 493 -3.33 -28.06 -24.98
CA ARG A 493 -3.65 -27.77 -26.37
C ARG A 493 -4.96 -26.99 -26.43
N MET A 494 -4.98 -25.93 -27.23
CA MET A 494 -6.14 -25.09 -27.48
C MET A 494 -6.47 -25.10 -28.98
N ARG A 495 -7.72 -25.38 -29.34
CA ARG A 495 -8.22 -25.36 -30.72
C ARG A 495 -9.39 -24.40 -30.86
N ILE A 496 -9.38 -23.63 -31.94
CA ILE A 496 -10.43 -22.66 -32.28
C ILE A 496 -10.51 -22.54 -33.80
N GLY A 497 -11.69 -22.74 -34.40
CA GLY A 497 -11.90 -22.50 -35.84
C GLY A 497 -10.93 -23.24 -36.78
N GLY A 498 -10.45 -24.43 -36.38
CA GLY A 498 -9.44 -25.20 -37.12
C GLY A 498 -7.99 -24.76 -36.92
N ARG A 499 -7.72 -23.73 -36.11
CA ARG A 499 -6.39 -23.36 -35.62
C ARG A 499 -6.09 -24.10 -34.31
N GLU A 500 -4.82 -24.40 -34.06
CA GLU A 500 -4.35 -25.06 -32.84
C GLU A 500 -3.13 -24.32 -32.26
N SER A 501 -3.04 -24.25 -30.93
CA SER A 501 -1.89 -23.76 -30.18
C SER A 501 -1.61 -24.73 -29.04
N VAL A 502 -0.34 -25.13 -28.87
CA VAL A 502 0.07 -26.08 -27.83
C VAL A 502 1.17 -25.46 -26.99
N ARG A 503 0.99 -25.49 -25.67
CA ARG A 503 1.99 -24.98 -24.72
C ARG A 503 2.23 -25.98 -23.59
N VAL A 504 3.51 -26.18 -23.30
CA VAL A 504 3.97 -26.87 -22.11
C VAL A 504 3.85 -25.91 -20.92
N ILE A 505 3.17 -26.34 -19.85
CA ILE A 505 2.86 -25.50 -18.69
C ILE A 505 3.71 -25.90 -17.50
N SER A 506 4.23 -24.89 -16.81
CA SER A 506 4.91 -24.99 -15.51
C SER A 506 3.98 -24.53 -14.39
N PRO A 507 4.24 -24.91 -13.12
CA PRO A 507 3.50 -24.37 -11.99
C PRO A 507 3.58 -22.84 -11.88
N GLY A 508 2.52 -22.23 -11.34
CA GLY A 508 2.27 -20.80 -11.40
C GLY A 508 1.30 -20.39 -12.52
N ILE A 509 1.35 -19.11 -12.90
CA ILE A 509 0.43 -18.49 -13.88
C ILE A 509 0.90 -18.74 -15.32
N PHE A 510 -0.04 -19.06 -16.22
CA PHE A 510 0.23 -19.22 -17.64
C PHE A 510 -0.79 -18.49 -18.54
N ALA A 511 -0.42 -18.32 -19.81
CA ALA A 511 -1.30 -17.86 -20.88
C ALA A 511 -1.09 -18.70 -22.16
N LEU A 512 -2.16 -18.97 -22.90
CA LEU A 512 -2.17 -19.70 -24.17
C LEU A 512 -3.06 -18.95 -25.17
N ALA A 513 -2.53 -18.64 -26.35
CA ALA A 513 -3.21 -17.83 -27.37
C ALA A 513 -3.38 -18.58 -28.70
N VAL A 514 -4.48 -18.32 -29.40
CA VAL A 514 -4.73 -18.71 -30.79
C VAL A 514 -5.11 -17.47 -31.59
N GLU A 515 -4.41 -17.26 -32.71
CA GLU A 515 -4.74 -16.25 -33.71
C GLU A 515 -5.79 -16.80 -34.68
N LEU A 516 -6.85 -16.02 -34.93
CA LEU A 516 -7.86 -16.25 -35.95
C LEU A 516 -7.38 -15.70 -37.31
N PRO A 517 -7.79 -16.29 -38.44
CA PRO A 517 -7.35 -15.85 -39.76
C PRO A 517 -7.79 -14.41 -40.08
N ASP A 518 -9.02 -14.06 -39.70
CA ASP A 518 -9.69 -12.79 -39.98
C ASP A 518 -10.35 -12.25 -38.70
N MET A 519 -10.66 -10.94 -38.68
CA MET A 519 -11.49 -10.35 -37.63
C MET A 519 -12.92 -10.93 -37.71
N THR A 520 -13.45 -11.47 -36.62
CA THR A 520 -14.81 -12.05 -36.61
C THR A 520 -15.65 -11.61 -35.40
N GLN A 521 -16.97 -11.47 -35.62
CA GLN A 521 -17.99 -11.37 -34.57
C GLN A 521 -18.88 -12.63 -34.51
N GLU A 522 -18.59 -13.65 -35.31
CA GLU A 522 -19.33 -14.91 -35.28
C GLU A 522 -18.98 -15.73 -34.02
N PRO A 523 -19.87 -16.62 -33.55
CA PRO A 523 -19.58 -17.48 -32.41
C PRO A 523 -18.30 -18.30 -32.56
N VAL A 524 -17.42 -18.21 -31.57
CA VAL A 524 -16.11 -18.85 -31.52
C VAL A 524 -16.15 -20.00 -30.51
N THR A 525 -16.04 -21.24 -30.98
CA THR A 525 -15.92 -22.41 -30.08
C THR A 525 -14.46 -22.62 -29.67
N LEU A 526 -14.23 -22.57 -28.36
CA LEU A 526 -12.98 -22.91 -27.69
C LEU A 526 -13.00 -24.39 -27.28
N ASP A 527 -11.96 -25.13 -27.65
CA ASP A 527 -11.75 -26.53 -27.32
C ASP A 527 -10.35 -26.71 -26.72
N LEU A 528 -10.29 -27.05 -25.43
CA LEU A 528 -9.06 -27.22 -24.66
C LEU A 528 -8.87 -28.69 -24.27
N GLU A 529 -7.68 -29.22 -24.50
CA GLU A 529 -7.30 -30.62 -24.27
C GLU A 529 -5.99 -30.68 -23.47
N ALA A 530 -6.03 -31.29 -22.30
CA ALA A 530 -4.88 -31.47 -21.42
C ALA A 530 -4.31 -32.88 -21.56
N SER A 531 -3.09 -33.02 -22.11
CA SER A 531 -2.48 -34.34 -22.38
C SER A 531 -1.33 -34.70 -21.44
N HIS A 532 -1.22 -35.99 -21.10
CA HIS A 532 -0.12 -36.61 -20.32
C HIS A 532 -0.03 -36.22 -18.82
N TRP A 533 -1.14 -36.27 -18.09
CA TRP A 533 -1.21 -35.89 -16.68
C TRP A 533 -1.40 -37.08 -15.73
N ASN A 534 -0.68 -37.07 -14.59
CA ASN A 534 -1.26 -37.59 -13.35
C ASN A 534 -2.16 -36.47 -12.83
N MET A 535 -3.47 -36.60 -13.10
CA MET A 535 -4.46 -35.58 -12.75
C MET A 535 -4.59 -35.48 -11.24
N TRP A 536 -4.80 -34.27 -10.70
CA TRP A 536 -5.04 -34.13 -9.27
C TRP A 536 -6.46 -34.66 -8.98
N GLU A 537 -6.56 -35.69 -8.14
CA GLU A 537 -7.86 -36.16 -7.63
C GLU A 537 -8.28 -35.23 -6.50
N GLY A 538 -9.10 -34.25 -6.85
CA GLY A 538 -9.72 -33.34 -5.90
C GLY A 538 -10.82 -34.05 -5.09
N PRO A 539 -11.48 -33.31 -4.17
CA PRO A 539 -12.66 -33.80 -3.47
C PRO A 539 -13.68 -34.40 -4.45
N GLU A 540 -14.30 -35.51 -4.05
CA GLU A 540 -15.27 -36.30 -4.84
C GLU A 540 -14.69 -37.03 -6.07
N GLY A 541 -13.35 -37.19 -6.16
CA GLY A 541 -12.70 -37.91 -7.26
C GLY A 541 -12.66 -37.13 -8.58
N ARG A 542 -12.87 -35.80 -8.50
CA ARG A 542 -12.76 -34.90 -9.65
C ARG A 542 -11.32 -34.90 -10.17
N LYS A 543 -11.15 -35.08 -11.48
CA LYS A 543 -9.83 -35.01 -12.14
C LYS A 543 -9.55 -33.58 -12.58
N LEU A 544 -8.70 -32.90 -11.83
CA LEU A 544 -8.45 -31.48 -11.96
C LEU A 544 -7.08 -31.22 -12.63
N VAL A 545 -7.03 -30.21 -13.52
CA VAL A 545 -5.82 -29.80 -14.25
C VAL A 545 -5.33 -28.44 -13.77
N PHE A 546 -6.09 -27.37 -14.00
CA PHE A 546 -5.69 -26.01 -13.63
C PHE A 546 -6.90 -25.17 -13.21
N ILE A 547 -6.70 -24.04 -12.53
CA ILE A 547 -7.76 -23.06 -12.27
C ILE A 547 -7.80 -22.07 -13.42
N LEU A 548 -8.93 -22.01 -14.14
CA LEU A 548 -9.17 -20.99 -15.16
C LEU A 548 -9.23 -19.62 -14.48
N LYS A 549 -8.43 -18.66 -14.95
CA LYS A 549 -8.42 -17.30 -14.40
C LYS A 549 -9.15 -16.31 -15.31
N ARG A 550 -8.99 -16.43 -16.63
CA ARG A 550 -9.81 -15.72 -17.61
C ARG A 550 -9.68 -16.25 -19.03
N ILE A 551 -10.63 -15.87 -19.88
CA ILE A 551 -10.50 -15.87 -21.34
C ILE A 551 -10.56 -14.42 -21.80
N VAL A 552 -9.64 -13.99 -22.66
CA VAL A 552 -9.58 -12.64 -23.26
C VAL A 552 -9.83 -12.75 -24.77
N LEU A 553 -10.61 -11.81 -25.29
CA LEU A 553 -10.86 -11.62 -26.71
C LEU A 553 -10.18 -10.32 -27.20
N GLU A 554 -9.15 -10.48 -28.02
CA GLU A 554 -8.30 -9.40 -28.56
C GLU A 554 -8.62 -9.15 -30.06
#